data_AF-A7T1J8-F1
#
_entry.id   AF-A7T1J8-F1
#
_cell.length_a   1.000
_cell.length_b   1.000
_cell.length_c   1.000
_cell.angle_alpha   90.00
_cell.angle_beta   90.00
_cell.angle_gamma   90.00
#
_symmetry.space_group_name_H-M   'P 1'
#
loop_
_entity.id
_entity.type
_entity.pdbx_description
1 polymer ?
#
loop_
_entity_poly.entity_id
_entity_poly.type
_entity_poly.pdbx_seq_one_letter_code
_entity_poly.pdbx_strand_id
1 'polypeptide(L)' 'KAVQSHPYLGVELSSNLNWNTHVTNIVGKANKSLGFIRRNLGACPDFVRERAYTTLVRPRVEFASSVWDPH' A
#
# COMPACT_ATOMS: atom_id res chain seq x y z
N LYS A 1 -5.42 -21.24 -18.88
CA LYS A 1 -5.42 -19.93 -19.59
C LYS A 1 -4.25 -19.12 -19.04
N ALA A 2 -3.39 -18.55 -19.90
CA ALA A 2 -2.41 -17.57 -19.45
C ALA A 2 -3.12 -16.26 -19.07
N VAL A 3 -2.74 -15.66 -17.95
CA VAL A 3 -3.29 -14.39 -17.46
C VAL A 3 -2.16 -13.38 -17.39
N GLN A 4 -2.42 -12.13 -17.78
CA GLN A 4 -1.41 -11.07 -17.82
C GLN A 4 -1.07 -10.52 -16.43
N SER A 5 -2.05 -10.38 -15.55
CA SER A 5 -1.88 -9.97 -14.15
C SER A 5 -2.86 -10.72 -13.25
N HIS A 6 -2.42 -11.21 -12.10
CA HIS A 6 -3.28 -11.87 -11.13
C HIS A 6 -2.86 -11.58 -9.68
N PRO A 7 -3.82 -11.26 -8.79
CA PRO A 7 -3.52 -11.14 -7.37
C PRO A 7 -3.26 -12.51 -6.74
N TYR A 8 -2.13 -12.64 -6.05
CA TYR A 8 -1.73 -13.81 -5.29
C TYR A 8 -1.21 -13.37 -3.91
N LEU A 9 -1.85 -13.86 -2.84
CA LEU A 9 -1.50 -13.53 -1.44
C LEU A 9 -1.40 -12.01 -1.16
N GLY A 10 -2.21 -11.19 -1.85
CA GLY A 10 -2.20 -9.73 -1.69
C GLY A 10 -1.17 -9.00 -2.55
N VAL A 11 -0.32 -9.73 -3.29
CA VAL A 11 0.61 -9.20 -4.28
C VAL A 11 0.03 -9.38 -5.67
N GLU A 12 0.17 -8.39 -6.55
CA GLU A 12 -0.30 -8.50 -7.93
C GLU A 12 0.85 -8.92 -8.84
N LEU A 13 0.81 -10.17 -9.28
CA LEU A 13 1.84 -10.78 -10.11
C LEU A 13 1.51 -10.56 -11.57
N SER A 14 2.40 -9.88 -12.29
CA SER A 14 2.32 -9.72 -13.73
C SER A 14 3.15 -10.79 -14.45
N SER A 15 2.70 -11.22 -15.62
CA SER A 15 3.37 -12.23 -16.47
C SER A 15 4.79 -11.84 -16.88
N ASN A 16 5.01 -10.54 -17.04
CA ASN A 16 6.30 -9.92 -17.36
C ASN A 16 7.08 -9.47 -16.11
N LEU A 17 6.62 -9.87 -14.90
CA LEU A 17 7.18 -9.47 -13.61
C LEU A 17 7.32 -7.94 -13.43
N ASN A 18 6.47 -7.18 -14.12
CA ASN A 18 6.40 -5.74 -13.95
C ASN A 18 5.53 -5.42 -12.73
N TRP A 19 6.09 -4.66 -11.78
CA TRP A 19 5.44 -4.30 -10.53
C TRP A 19 4.69 -2.96 -10.57
N ASN A 20 4.68 -2.23 -11.70
CA ASN A 20 4.06 -0.91 -11.80
C ASN A 20 2.58 -0.93 -11.44
N THR A 21 1.83 -1.92 -11.95
CA THR A 21 0.41 -2.10 -11.63
C THR A 21 0.23 -2.38 -10.14
N HIS A 22 1.04 -3.27 -9.59
CA HIS A 22 1.04 -3.62 -8.17
C HIS A 22 1.31 -2.39 -7.28
N VAL A 23 2.40 -1.66 -7.55
CA VAL A 23 2.81 -0.46 -6.83
C VAL A 23 1.73 0.62 -6.92
N THR A 24 1.19 0.89 -8.11
CA THR A 24 0.11 1.87 -8.30
C THR A 24 -1.12 1.51 -7.44
N ASN A 25 -1.47 0.21 -7.39
CA ASN A 25 -2.59 -0.27 -6.60
C ASN A 25 -2.35 -0.16 -5.08
N ILE A 26 -1.16 -0.49 -4.60
CA ILE A 26 -0.77 -0.32 -3.20
C ILE A 26 -0.77 1.16 -2.81
N VAL A 27 -0.08 2.01 -3.59
CA VAL A 27 0.02 3.45 -3.34
C VAL A 27 -1.36 4.09 -3.35
N GLY A 28 -2.24 3.69 -4.28
CA GLY A 28 -3.64 4.15 -4.29
C GLY A 28 -4.41 3.81 -3.02
N LYS A 29 -4.25 2.58 -2.48
CA LYS A 29 -4.89 2.15 -1.22
C LYS A 29 -4.30 2.88 0.00
N ALA A 30 -2.98 3.07 0.02
CA ALA A 30 -2.28 3.80 1.07
C ALA A 30 -2.73 5.28 1.10
N ASN A 31 -2.79 5.93 -0.05
CA ASN A 31 -3.24 7.32 -0.19
C ASN A 31 -4.69 7.52 0.23
N LYS A 32 -5.61 6.59 -0.07
CA LYS A 32 -6.99 6.64 0.43
C LYS A 32 -7.03 6.65 1.97
N SER A 33 -6.18 5.85 2.60
CA SER A 33 -6.08 5.74 4.05
C SER A 33 -5.43 6.97 4.67
N LEU A 34 -4.40 7.52 4.03
CA LEU A 34 -3.82 8.80 4.41
C LEU A 34 -4.84 9.93 4.30
N GLY A 35 -5.63 9.97 3.23
CA GLY A 35 -6.72 10.93 3.06
C GLY A 35 -7.83 10.77 4.10
N PHE A 36 -8.10 9.56 4.58
CA PHE A 36 -8.99 9.34 5.72
C PHE A 36 -8.42 9.93 7.01
N ILE A 37 -7.14 9.67 7.31
CA ILE A 37 -6.45 10.22 8.50
C ILE A 37 -6.47 11.76 8.45
N ARG A 38 -6.09 12.36 7.32
CA ARG A 38 -6.02 13.83 7.17
C ARG A 38 -7.37 14.50 7.36
N ARG A 39 -8.46 13.88 6.90
CA ARG A 39 -9.83 14.44 7.02
C ARG A 39 -10.43 14.30 8.42
N ASN A 40 -10.10 13.23 9.15
CA ASN A 40 -10.76 12.92 10.42
C ASN A 40 -9.91 13.24 11.66
N LEU A 41 -8.58 13.15 11.54
CA LEU A 41 -7.64 13.32 12.66
C LEU A 41 -6.88 14.65 12.59
N GLY A 42 -7.36 15.61 11.79
CA GLY A 42 -6.70 16.91 11.60
C GLY A 42 -6.56 17.73 12.90
N ALA A 43 -7.56 17.65 13.79
CA ALA A 43 -7.55 18.34 15.09
C ALA A 43 -6.90 17.51 16.22
N CYS A 44 -6.47 16.27 15.94
CA CYS A 44 -5.86 15.42 16.95
C CYS A 44 -4.38 15.77 17.18
N PRO A 45 -3.85 15.48 18.39
CA PRO A 45 -2.43 15.61 18.67
C PRO A 45 -1.56 14.80 17.72
N ASP A 46 -0.34 15.26 17.51
CA ASP A 46 0.60 14.71 16.52
C ASP A 46 0.86 13.21 16.71
N PHE A 47 1.04 12.77 17.97
CA PHE A 47 1.26 11.35 18.29
C PHE A 47 0.09 10.44 17.86
N VAL A 48 -1.15 10.95 17.86
CA VAL A 48 -2.32 10.19 17.42
C VAL A 48 -2.29 10.03 15.90
N ARG A 49 -1.91 11.08 15.17
CA ARG A 49 -1.79 11.04 13.71
C ARG A 49 -0.65 10.12 13.28
N GLU A 50 0.47 10.17 13.99
CA GLU A 50 1.61 9.27 13.77
C GLU A 50 1.21 7.81 14.00
N ARG A 51 0.51 7.52 15.10
CA ARG A 51 0.03 6.16 15.40
C ARG A 51 -0.98 5.67 14.36
N ALA A 52 -1.90 6.53 13.92
CA ALA A 52 -2.83 6.21 12.85
C ALA A 52 -2.11 5.94 11.52
N TYR A 53 -1.06 6.71 11.20
CA TYR A 53 -0.26 6.49 10.00
C TYR A 53 0.49 5.16 10.04
N THR A 54 1.20 4.89 11.13
CA THR A 54 1.98 3.66 11.32
C THR A 54 1.11 2.41 11.37
N THR A 55 -0.12 2.50 11.85
CA THR A 55 -1.04 1.35 11.93
C THR A 55 -1.84 1.12 10.65
N LEU A 56 -2.24 2.19 9.93
CA LEU A 56 -3.12 2.07 8.77
C LEU A 56 -2.38 2.19 7.44
N VAL A 57 -1.44 3.13 7.32
CA VAL A 57 -0.81 3.44 6.02
C VAL A 57 0.44 2.59 5.81
N ARG A 58 1.34 2.58 6.80
CA ARG A 58 2.66 1.93 6.71
C ARG A 58 2.62 0.44 6.33
N PRO A 59 1.77 -0.41 6.93
CA PRO A 59 1.77 -1.85 6.63
C PRO A 59 1.36 -2.15 5.19
N ARG A 60 0.57 -1.27 4.56
CA ARG A 60 0.12 -1.45 3.18
C ARG A 60 1.27 -1.32 2.19
N VAL A 61 2.25 -0.46 2.48
CA VAL A 61 3.39 -0.19 1.60
C VAL A 61 4.54 -1.15 1.90
N GLU A 62 4.72 -1.55 3.16
CA GLU A 62 5.83 -2.45 3.54
C GLU A 62 5.54 -3.92 3.25
N PHE A 63 4.27 -4.32 3.19
CA PHE A 63 3.90 -5.71 2.94
C PHE A 63 4.48 -6.22 1.62
N ALA A 64 5.18 -7.36 1.70
CA ALA A 64 5.81 -8.04 0.58
C ALA A 64 6.79 -7.17 -0.24
N SER A 65 7.32 -6.08 0.35
CA SER A 65 8.36 -5.23 -0.26
C SER A 65 9.55 -6.04 -0.76
N SER A 66 10.00 -7.04 0.00
CA SER A 66 11.07 -7.96 -0.40
C SER A 66 10.84 -8.71 -1.72
N VAL A 67 9.60 -8.79 -2.21
CA VAL A 67 9.25 -9.47 -3.47
C VAL A 67 9.39 -8.52 -4.67
N TRP A 68 9.04 -7.24 -4.51
CA TRP A 68 8.97 -6.28 -5.62
C TRP A 68 10.05 -5.18 -5.56
N ASP A 69 10.71 -5.00 -4.42
CA ASP A 69 11.82 -4.06 -4.18
C ASP A 69 12.83 -4.63 -3.14
N PRO A 70 13.71 -5.55 -3.56
CA PRO A 70 14.61 -6.27 -2.64
C PRO A 70 15.87 -5.50 -2.19
N HIS A 71 16.18 -4.31 -2.74
CA HIS A 71 17.46 -3.61 -2.52
C HIS A 71 17.34 -2.08 -2.44
#